data_AF-A0AAD8S822-F1
#
_entry.id   AF-A0AAD8S822-F1
#
_cell.length_a   1.000
_cell.length_b   1.000
_cell.length_c   1.000
_cell.angle_alpha   90.00
_cell.angle_beta   90.00
_cell.angle_gamma   90.00
#
_symmetry.space_group_name_H-M   'P 1'
#
loop_
_entity.id
_entity.type
_entity.pdbx_description
1 polymer ?
#
loop_
_entity_poly.entity_id
_entity_poly.type
_entity_poly.pdbx_seq_one_letter_code
_entity_poly.pdbx_strand_id
1 'polypeptide(L)'
;MEPFVQTQVYDLANGGDLIFERDLLALSEFLGRSPPVFYGGQIADPADGQLQWLIMANLPGQPESPMFRQIQFSLRENNWVDGVARALQEALARLLPYHPVLRHHMDHLDFMLFETRAELDNSRSVANHTQNQLNQYAETIKVIAKERRTLRQLVAKRDSTIHRLKAKLAVLKETIATQAEHLQLLEGEGEGEDIQGDGYSYVSNDNDYEEDDEGAGLPPAPAAGMDTTFPLRIDG
;
A
#
# COMPACT_ATOMS: atom_id res chain seq x y z
N MET A 1 10.97 -20.75 47.06
CA MET A 1 9.66 -21.43 47.01
C MET A 1 8.67 -20.48 47.66
N GLU A 2 7.77 -19.91 46.89
CA GLU A 2 6.70 -19.09 47.45
C GLU A 2 5.73 -20.00 48.22
N PRO A 3 5.27 -19.60 49.41
CA PRO A 3 4.33 -20.40 50.17
C PRO A 3 2.97 -20.41 49.47
N PHE A 4 2.42 -21.59 49.23
CA PHE A 4 1.06 -21.73 48.73
C PHE A 4 0.07 -21.27 49.80
N VAL A 5 -0.86 -20.40 49.41
CA VAL A 5 -1.89 -19.86 50.33
C VAL A 5 -3.00 -20.88 50.57
N GLN A 6 -3.36 -21.62 49.52
CA GLN A 6 -4.37 -22.67 49.54
C GLN A 6 -3.96 -23.76 48.55
N THR A 7 -4.25 -25.03 48.87
CA THR A 7 -4.03 -26.15 47.95
C THR A 7 -5.33 -26.91 47.70
N GLN A 8 -5.48 -27.43 46.48
CA GLN A 8 -6.60 -28.29 46.06
C GLN A 8 -6.09 -29.41 45.17
N VAL A 9 -6.81 -30.54 45.16
CA VAL A 9 -6.50 -31.68 44.29
C VAL A 9 -7.78 -32.09 43.59
N TYR A 10 -7.68 -32.33 42.29
CA TYR A 10 -8.76 -32.85 41.48
C TYR A 10 -8.27 -34.14 40.81
N ASP A 11 -8.95 -35.23 41.16
CA ASP A 11 -8.69 -36.57 40.63
C ASP A 11 -9.84 -36.94 39.70
N LEU A 12 -9.49 -37.23 38.45
CA LEU A 12 -10.45 -37.60 37.40
C LEU A 12 -11.20 -38.89 37.74
N ALA A 13 -10.66 -39.74 38.61
CA ALA A 13 -11.32 -40.97 39.07
C ALA A 13 -12.50 -40.71 40.02
N ASN A 14 -12.60 -39.52 40.62
CA ASN A 14 -13.61 -39.21 41.64
C ASN A 14 -14.96 -38.72 41.07
N GLY A 15 -15.08 -38.58 39.75
CA GLY A 15 -16.36 -38.34 39.05
C GLY A 15 -16.95 -36.94 39.28
N GLY A 16 -16.34 -35.93 38.68
CA GLY A 16 -16.88 -34.57 38.58
C GLY A 16 -17.88 -34.37 37.42
N ASP A 17 -18.22 -33.09 37.20
CA ASP A 17 -19.09 -32.64 36.09
C ASP A 17 -18.38 -31.58 35.24
N LEU A 18 -17.04 -31.69 35.12
CA LEU A 18 -16.27 -30.73 34.34
C LEU A 18 -16.28 -31.10 32.86
N ILE A 19 -16.25 -30.05 32.02
CA ILE A 19 -16.16 -30.20 30.57
C ILE A 19 -14.88 -30.98 30.25
N PHE A 20 -14.97 -31.93 29.32
CA PHE A 20 -13.88 -32.82 28.88
C PHE A 20 -13.48 -33.95 29.84
N GLU A 21 -14.07 -34.05 31.03
CA GLU A 21 -13.73 -35.11 31.99
C GLU A 21 -13.99 -36.52 31.42
N ARG A 22 -15.19 -36.73 30.86
CA ARG A 22 -15.56 -38.01 30.24
C ARG A 22 -14.67 -38.37 29.06
N ASP A 23 -14.36 -37.38 28.23
CA ASP A 23 -13.54 -37.57 27.04
C ASP A 23 -12.09 -37.91 27.41
N LEU A 24 -11.54 -37.23 28.42
CA LEU A 24 -10.19 -37.49 28.92
C LEU A 24 -10.09 -38.86 29.60
N LEU A 25 -11.11 -39.24 30.39
CA LEU A 25 -11.16 -40.55 31.03
C LEU A 25 -11.22 -41.66 29.97
N ALA A 26 -12.11 -41.54 28.99
CA ALA A 26 -12.25 -42.50 27.90
C ALA A 26 -10.96 -42.60 27.06
N LEU A 27 -10.30 -41.47 26.79
CA LEU A 27 -9.03 -41.45 26.07
C LEU A 27 -7.91 -42.10 26.87
N SER A 28 -7.81 -41.81 28.17
CA SER A 28 -6.82 -42.44 29.06
C SER A 28 -7.02 -43.95 29.15
N GLU A 29 -8.27 -44.41 29.28
CA GLU A 29 -8.62 -45.84 29.29
C GLU A 29 -8.26 -46.51 27.96
N PHE A 30 -8.64 -45.90 26.83
CA PHE A 30 -8.31 -46.40 25.50
C PHE A 30 -6.80 -46.53 25.29
N LEU A 31 -6.02 -45.58 25.80
CA LEU A 31 -4.56 -45.60 25.74
C LEU A 31 -3.91 -46.51 26.80
N GLY A 32 -4.69 -47.17 27.66
CA GLY A 32 -4.19 -48.04 28.73
C GLY A 32 -3.38 -47.28 29.79
N ARG A 33 -3.68 -46.00 30.01
CA ARG A 33 -3.00 -45.12 30.97
C ARG A 33 -3.84 -44.93 32.23
N SER A 34 -3.18 -44.72 33.36
CA SER A 34 -3.88 -44.31 34.58
C SER A 34 -4.48 -42.90 34.41
N PRO A 35 -5.60 -42.61 35.09
CA PRO A 35 -6.24 -41.30 35.03
C PRO A 35 -5.27 -40.16 35.42
N PRO A 36 -5.30 -39.02 34.70
CA PRO A 36 -4.55 -37.84 35.07
C PRO A 36 -4.98 -37.28 36.44
N VAL A 37 -4.01 -36.73 37.18
CA VAL A 37 -4.25 -36.06 38.47
C VAL A 37 -3.83 -34.61 38.38
N PHE A 38 -4.66 -33.72 38.91
CA PHE A 38 -4.46 -32.28 38.89
C PHE A 38 -4.28 -31.75 40.32
N TYR A 39 -3.26 -30.94 40.50
CA TYR A 39 -2.93 -30.29 41.77
C TYR A 39 -2.97 -28.79 41.59
N GLY A 40 -3.57 -28.06 42.52
CA GLY A 40 -3.66 -26.61 42.52
C GLY A 40 -3.03 -26.01 43.75
N GLY A 41 -2.33 -24.90 43.58
CA GLY A 41 -1.88 -24.04 44.68
C GLY A 41 -2.13 -22.57 44.35
N GLN A 42 -2.76 -21.82 45.25
CA GLN A 42 -2.84 -20.36 45.10
C GLN A 42 -1.48 -19.72 45.39
N ILE A 43 -1.02 -18.92 44.44
CA ILE A 43 0.20 -18.12 44.49
C ILE A 43 -0.17 -16.64 44.28
N ALA A 44 0.57 -15.74 44.94
CA ALA A 44 0.42 -14.31 44.67
C ALA A 44 1.20 -13.96 43.40
N ASP A 45 0.56 -13.31 42.43
CA ASP A 45 1.25 -12.84 41.24
C ASP A 45 2.23 -11.72 41.63
N PRO A 46 3.54 -11.85 41.36
CA PRO A 46 4.52 -10.83 41.70
C PRO A 46 4.32 -9.50 40.97
N ALA A 47 3.56 -9.47 39.87
CA ALA A 47 3.31 -8.23 39.11
C ALA A 47 2.17 -7.39 39.69
N ASP A 48 1.02 -8.01 39.99
CA ASP A 48 -0.22 -7.31 40.32
C ASP A 48 -0.73 -7.60 41.74
N GLY A 49 -0.07 -8.50 42.49
CA GLY A 49 -0.49 -8.92 43.84
C GLY A 49 -1.80 -9.71 43.87
N GLN A 50 -2.39 -10.04 42.72
CA GLN A 50 -3.59 -10.85 42.62
C GLN A 50 -3.28 -12.33 42.89
N LEU A 51 -4.20 -13.02 43.57
CA LEU A 51 -4.08 -14.45 43.79
C LEU A 51 -4.43 -15.20 42.51
N GLN A 52 -3.50 -16.01 42.02
CA GLN A 52 -3.69 -16.91 40.88
C GLN A 52 -3.51 -18.36 41.32
N TRP A 53 -4.26 -19.26 40.71
CA TRP A 53 -4.08 -20.70 40.84
C TRP A 53 -2.97 -21.17 39.92
N LEU A 54 -1.91 -21.71 40.50
CA LEU A 54 -0.95 -22.55 39.79
C LEU A 54 -1.46 -23.99 39.79
N ILE A 55 -1.79 -24.48 38.61
CA ILE A 55 -2.34 -25.83 38.42
C ILE A 55 -1.27 -26.68 37.77
N MET A 56 -0.96 -27.80 38.38
CA MET A 56 -0.01 -28.80 37.92
C MET A 56 -0.78 -30.06 37.52
N ALA A 57 -0.65 -30.46 36.26
CA ALA A 57 -1.21 -31.70 35.75
C ALA A 57 -0.12 -32.76 35.69
N ASN A 58 -0.45 -33.96 36.18
CA ASN A 58 0.39 -35.13 36.09
C ASN A 58 -0.35 -36.25 35.35
N LEU A 59 0.11 -36.54 34.14
CA LEU A 59 -0.41 -37.61 33.31
C LEU A 59 0.60 -38.76 33.37
N PRO A 60 0.31 -39.81 34.16
CA PRO A 60 1.22 -40.94 34.29
C PRO A 60 1.45 -41.63 32.94
N GLY A 61 2.68 -42.11 32.77
CA GLY A 61 3.05 -42.99 31.67
C GLY A 61 2.58 -44.42 31.91
N GLN A 62 2.72 -45.28 30.91
CA GLN A 62 2.52 -46.72 31.09
C GLN A 62 3.84 -47.36 31.52
N PRO A 63 3.90 -48.14 32.62
CA PRO A 63 5.15 -48.71 33.12
C PRO A 63 5.79 -49.69 32.13
N GLU A 64 5.00 -50.33 31.27
CA GLU A 64 5.44 -51.38 30.36
C GLU A 64 5.87 -50.89 28.98
N SER A 65 5.61 -49.63 28.63
CA SER A 65 5.85 -49.11 27.29
C SER A 65 6.69 -47.83 27.30
N PRO A 66 7.90 -47.83 26.70
CA PRO A 66 8.75 -46.65 26.63
C PRO A 66 8.16 -45.54 25.73
N MET A 67 7.12 -45.84 24.95
CA MET A 67 6.40 -44.86 24.14
C MET A 67 5.50 -43.95 24.98
N PHE A 68 5.04 -44.42 26.15
CA PHE A 68 4.13 -43.68 27.02
C PHE A 68 4.90 -43.03 28.17
N ARG A 69 5.65 -41.98 27.86
CA ARG A 69 6.29 -41.14 28.88
C ARG A 69 5.26 -40.42 29.74
N GLN A 70 5.66 -40.17 30.99
CA GLN A 70 4.95 -39.28 31.89
C GLN A 70 4.95 -37.87 31.30
N ILE A 71 3.79 -37.22 31.33
CA ILE A 71 3.62 -35.85 30.86
C ILE A 71 3.26 -35.00 32.07
N GLN A 72 4.06 -33.99 32.34
CA GLN A 72 3.80 -33.00 33.37
C GLN A 72 3.75 -31.62 32.74
N PHE A 73 2.81 -30.80 33.18
CA PHE A 73 2.75 -29.40 32.81
C PHE A 73 2.10 -28.59 33.92
N SER A 74 2.31 -27.28 33.87
CA SER A 74 1.64 -26.35 34.75
C SER A 74 1.05 -25.18 33.97
N LEU A 75 -0.04 -24.64 34.48
CA LEU A 75 -0.69 -23.44 33.96
C LEU A 75 -1.14 -22.54 35.10
N ARG A 76 -1.34 -21.27 34.80
CA ARG A 76 -1.84 -20.27 35.75
C ARG A 76 -3.23 -19.83 35.34
N GLU A 77 -4.14 -19.76 36.30
CA GLU A 77 -5.48 -19.24 36.08
C GLU A 77 -6.03 -18.47 37.28
N ASN A 78 -7.00 -17.60 37.03
CA ASN A 78 -7.61 -16.81 38.10
C ASN A 78 -8.63 -17.62 38.93
N ASN A 79 -9.17 -18.69 38.35
CA ASN A 79 -10.20 -19.53 38.95
C ASN A 79 -9.77 -21.01 38.91
N TRP A 80 -9.99 -21.72 40.01
CA TRP A 80 -9.71 -23.15 40.10
C TRP A 80 -10.50 -23.96 39.07
N VAL A 81 -11.81 -23.73 38.96
CA VAL A 81 -12.69 -24.53 38.09
C VAL A 81 -12.30 -24.34 36.62
N ASP A 82 -12.13 -23.09 36.19
CA ASP A 82 -11.74 -22.76 34.82
C ASP A 82 -10.33 -23.29 34.51
N GLY A 83 -9.42 -23.21 35.48
CA GLY A 83 -8.08 -23.72 35.33
C GLY A 83 -8.00 -25.24 35.28
N VAL A 84 -8.83 -25.97 36.03
CA VAL A 84 -8.93 -27.42 35.89
C VAL A 84 -9.53 -27.76 34.53
N ALA A 85 -10.59 -27.08 34.08
CA ALA A 85 -11.16 -27.30 32.75
C ALA A 85 -10.12 -27.07 31.62
N ARG A 86 -9.33 -25.99 31.73
CA ARG A 86 -8.22 -25.72 30.81
C ARG A 86 -7.12 -26.77 30.89
N ALA A 87 -6.81 -27.26 32.09
CA ALA A 87 -5.85 -28.34 32.28
C ALA A 87 -6.34 -29.67 31.69
N LEU A 88 -7.65 -29.97 31.78
CA LEU A 88 -8.27 -31.13 31.15
C LEU A 88 -8.15 -31.05 29.62
N GLN A 89 -8.46 -29.88 29.04
CA GLN A 89 -8.32 -29.65 27.60
C GLN A 89 -6.86 -29.80 27.14
N GLU A 90 -5.91 -29.23 27.87
CA GLU A 90 -4.47 -29.35 27.57
C GLU A 90 -3.99 -30.81 27.72
N ALA A 91 -4.50 -31.54 28.72
CA ALA A 91 -4.21 -32.95 28.90
C ALA A 91 -4.72 -33.79 27.71
N LEU A 92 -5.94 -33.53 27.23
CA LEU A 92 -6.47 -34.13 26.01
C LEU A 92 -5.58 -33.84 24.81
N ALA A 93 -5.25 -32.57 24.58
CA ALA A 93 -4.41 -32.14 23.46
C ALA A 93 -3.05 -32.86 23.44
N ARG A 94 -2.46 -33.10 24.62
CA ARG A 94 -1.20 -33.81 24.77
C ARG A 94 -1.31 -35.33 24.61
N LEU A 95 -2.50 -35.90 24.84
CA LEU A 95 -2.76 -37.34 24.66
C LEU A 95 -3.22 -37.69 23.25
N LEU A 96 -3.85 -36.76 22.53
CA LEU A 96 -4.35 -36.95 21.17
C LEU A 96 -3.31 -37.50 20.17
N PRO A 97 -2.03 -37.06 20.17
CA PRO A 97 -1.01 -37.60 19.27
C PRO A 97 -0.74 -39.09 19.44
N TYR A 98 -1.11 -39.69 20.58
CA TYR A 98 -0.95 -41.11 20.84
C TYR A 98 -2.15 -41.95 20.35
N HIS A 99 -3.26 -41.31 19.98
CA HIS A 99 -4.42 -42.01 19.44
C HIS A 99 -4.24 -42.26 17.93
N PRO A 100 -4.23 -43.52 17.45
CA PRO A 100 -3.86 -43.84 16.06
C PRO A 100 -4.80 -43.20 15.02
N VAL A 101 -6.12 -43.25 15.23
CA VAL A 101 -7.08 -42.68 14.27
C VAL A 101 -7.15 -41.15 14.34
N LEU A 102 -7.33 -40.59 15.54
CA LEU A 102 -7.42 -39.13 15.74
C LEU A 102 -6.12 -38.41 15.35
N ARG A 103 -4.95 -39.03 15.56
CA ARG A 103 -3.68 -38.48 15.09
C ARG A 103 -3.70 -38.25 13.58
N HIS A 104 -4.09 -39.26 12.79
CA HIS A 104 -4.17 -39.10 11.34
C HIS A 104 -5.15 -38.01 10.91
N HIS A 105 -6.26 -37.87 11.63
CA HIS A 105 -7.20 -36.80 11.38
C HIS A 105 -6.60 -35.42 11.71
N MET A 106 -5.90 -35.28 12.83
CA MET A 106 -5.21 -34.04 13.21
C MET A 106 -4.13 -33.68 12.21
N ASP A 107 -3.27 -34.63 11.81
CA ASP A 107 -2.23 -34.43 10.81
C ASP A 107 -2.84 -33.94 9.46
N HIS A 108 -4.00 -34.50 9.09
CA HIS A 108 -4.74 -34.07 7.90
C HIS A 108 -5.35 -32.66 8.05
N LEU A 109 -5.93 -32.35 9.21
CA LEU A 109 -6.45 -31.01 9.51
C LEU A 109 -5.33 -29.96 9.48
N ASP A 110 -4.19 -30.25 10.09
CA ASP A 110 -3.01 -29.38 10.09
C ASP A 110 -2.50 -29.15 8.66
N PHE A 111 -2.49 -30.20 7.84
CA PHE A 111 -2.17 -30.09 6.42
C PHE A 111 -3.14 -29.17 5.67
N MET A 112 -4.46 -29.35 5.83
CA MET A 112 -5.45 -28.48 5.20
C MET A 112 -5.39 -27.03 5.70
N LEU A 113 -5.13 -26.82 6.99
CA LEU A 113 -4.93 -25.48 7.56
C LEU A 113 -3.68 -24.81 7.00
N PHE A 114 -2.62 -25.59 6.76
CA PHE A 114 -1.41 -25.09 6.11
C PHE A 114 -1.68 -24.67 4.66
N GLU A 115 -2.36 -25.51 3.87
CA GLU A 115 -2.70 -25.20 2.48
C GLU A 115 -3.60 -23.96 2.37
N THR A 116 -4.70 -23.93 3.14
CA THR A 116 -5.64 -22.79 3.14
C THR A 116 -4.97 -21.48 3.58
N ARG A 117 -4.02 -21.55 4.51
CA ARG A 117 -3.21 -20.38 4.89
C ARG A 117 -2.34 -19.90 3.73
N ALA A 118 -1.66 -20.81 3.02
CA ALA A 118 -0.86 -20.46 1.86
C ALA A 118 -1.71 -19.83 0.74
N GLU A 119 -2.92 -20.35 0.50
CA GLU A 119 -3.86 -19.78 -0.46
C GLU A 119 -4.33 -18.37 -0.09
N LEU A 120 -4.61 -18.12 1.20
CA LEU A 120 -4.96 -16.80 1.69
C LEU A 120 -3.81 -15.80 1.53
N ASP A 121 -2.58 -16.22 1.84
CA ASP A 121 -1.41 -15.35 1.70
C ASP A 121 -1.12 -15.04 0.22
N ASN A 122 -1.28 -16.01 -0.67
CA ASN A 122 -1.23 -15.79 -2.13
C ASN A 122 -2.30 -14.80 -2.59
N SER A 123 -3.55 -14.97 -2.12
CA SER A 123 -4.67 -14.09 -2.46
C SER A 123 -4.43 -12.65 -1.99
N ARG A 124 -3.87 -12.48 -0.78
CA ARG A 124 -3.46 -11.18 -0.25
C ARG A 124 -2.36 -10.53 -1.09
N SER A 125 -1.36 -11.32 -1.50
CA SER A 125 -0.27 -10.85 -2.36
C SER A 125 -0.81 -10.32 -3.70
N VAL A 126 -1.71 -11.08 -4.35
CA VAL A 126 -2.37 -10.67 -5.60
C VAL A 126 -3.20 -9.40 -5.40
N ALA A 127 -4.02 -9.34 -4.35
CA ALA A 127 -4.82 -8.16 -4.03
C ALA A 127 -3.94 -6.91 -3.84
N ASN A 128 -2.86 -7.02 -3.07
CA ASN A 128 -1.92 -5.92 -2.86
C ASN A 128 -1.22 -5.48 -4.15
N HIS A 129 -0.83 -6.44 -4.99
CA HIS A 129 -0.22 -6.13 -6.29
C HIS A 129 -1.19 -5.37 -7.20
N THR A 130 -2.43 -5.85 -7.32
CA THR A 130 -3.47 -5.17 -8.12
C THR A 130 -3.79 -3.77 -7.60
N GLN A 131 -3.86 -3.59 -6.27
CA GLN A 131 -4.05 -2.28 -5.67
C GLN A 131 -2.90 -1.31 -5.99
N ASN A 132 -1.66 -1.80 -5.94
CA ASN A 132 -0.51 -0.99 -6.30
C ASN A 132 -0.52 -0.58 -7.78
N GLN A 133 -0.91 -1.49 -8.69
CA GLN A 133 -1.09 -1.16 -10.10
C GLN A 133 -2.18 -0.12 -10.31
N LEU A 134 -3.33 -0.25 -9.63
CA LEU A 134 -4.40 0.75 -9.70
C LEU A 134 -3.95 2.13 -9.22
N ASN A 135 -3.17 2.18 -8.13
CA ASN A 135 -2.60 3.42 -7.64
C ASN A 135 -1.63 4.05 -8.67
N GLN A 136 -0.80 3.24 -9.33
CA GLN A 136 0.07 3.70 -10.40
C GLN A 136 -0.73 4.28 -11.57
N TYR A 137 -1.76 3.57 -12.03
CA TYR A 137 -2.63 4.07 -13.11
C TYR A 137 -3.37 5.36 -12.71
N ALA A 138 -3.78 5.50 -11.45
CA ALA A 138 -4.40 6.72 -10.96
C ALA A 138 -3.43 7.92 -11.04
N GLU A 139 -2.15 7.72 -10.69
CA GLU A 139 -1.12 8.75 -10.81
C GLU A 139 -0.82 9.11 -12.27
N THR A 140 -0.72 8.13 -13.18
CA THR A 140 -0.51 8.42 -14.61
C THR A 140 -1.69 9.20 -15.19
N ILE A 141 -2.94 8.87 -14.83
CA ILE A 141 -4.12 9.62 -15.24
C ILE A 141 -4.05 11.07 -14.75
N LYS A 142 -3.60 11.31 -13.51
CA LYS A 142 -3.43 12.68 -12.98
C LYS A 142 -2.39 13.47 -13.79
N VAL A 143 -1.27 12.85 -14.15
CA VAL A 143 -0.23 13.48 -14.98
C VAL A 143 -0.79 13.84 -16.37
N ILE A 144 -1.42 12.87 -17.04
CA ILE A 144 -2.04 13.07 -18.37
C ILE A 144 -3.11 14.17 -18.31
N ALA A 145 -3.90 14.25 -17.24
CA ALA A 145 -4.90 15.30 -17.07
C ALA A 145 -4.27 16.70 -16.95
N LYS A 146 -3.14 16.83 -16.24
CA LYS A 146 -2.36 18.08 -16.17
C LYS A 146 -1.81 18.47 -17.54
N GLU A 147 -1.20 17.53 -18.25
CA GLU A 147 -0.66 17.76 -19.60
C GLU A 147 -1.75 18.16 -20.60
N ARG A 148 -2.92 17.51 -20.56
CA ARG A 148 -4.06 17.92 -21.40
C ARG A 148 -4.50 19.35 -21.11
N ARG A 149 -4.47 19.78 -19.84
CA ARG A 149 -4.81 21.16 -19.46
C ARG A 149 -3.79 22.15 -20.01
N THR A 150 -2.49 21.87 -19.90
CA THR A 150 -1.44 22.76 -20.42
C THR A 150 -1.49 22.85 -21.94
N LEU A 151 -1.70 21.74 -22.63
CA LEU A 151 -1.87 21.71 -24.09
C LEU A 151 -3.08 22.55 -24.54
N ARG A 152 -4.23 22.45 -23.86
CA ARG A 152 -5.40 23.29 -24.17
C ARG A 152 -5.10 24.78 -24.01
N GLN A 153 -4.35 25.16 -22.98
CA GLN A 153 -3.95 26.56 -22.79
C GLN A 153 -3.01 27.04 -23.90
N LEU A 154 -2.07 26.20 -24.35
CA LEU A 154 -1.17 26.52 -25.46
C LEU A 154 -1.92 26.68 -26.78
N VAL A 155 -2.87 25.78 -27.06
CA VAL A 155 -3.74 25.89 -28.24
C VAL A 155 -4.53 27.19 -28.21
N ALA A 156 -5.19 27.52 -27.09
CA ALA A 156 -5.94 28.76 -26.95
C ALA A 156 -5.08 30.03 -27.17
N LYS A 157 -3.83 30.03 -26.68
CA LYS A 157 -2.86 31.13 -26.92
C LYS A 157 -2.45 31.23 -28.40
N ARG A 158 -2.26 30.09 -29.07
CA ARG A 158 -1.93 30.04 -30.49
C ARG A 158 -3.11 30.53 -31.33
N ASP A 159 -4.33 30.11 -31.00
CA ASP A 159 -5.56 30.52 -31.69
C ASP A 159 -5.82 32.03 -31.56
N SER A 160 -5.61 32.62 -30.38
CA SER A 160 -5.74 34.07 -30.20
C SER A 160 -4.71 34.86 -31.03
N THR A 161 -3.48 34.33 -31.12
CA THR A 161 -2.42 34.91 -31.95
C THR A 161 -2.77 34.83 -33.44
N ILE A 162 -3.26 33.67 -33.89
CA ILE A 162 -3.73 33.47 -35.27
C ILE A 162 -4.88 34.45 -35.58
N HIS A 163 -5.83 34.59 -34.66
CA HIS A 163 -6.96 35.51 -34.85
C HIS A 163 -6.48 36.97 -34.98
N ARG A 164 -5.57 37.41 -34.11
CA ARG A 164 -4.95 38.75 -34.18
C ARG A 164 -4.21 38.99 -35.50
N LEU A 165 -3.43 38.01 -35.97
CA LEU A 165 -2.69 38.13 -37.23
C LEU A 165 -3.63 38.15 -38.44
N LYS A 166 -4.70 37.35 -38.43
CA LYS A 166 -5.73 37.39 -39.46
C LYS A 166 -6.43 38.75 -39.54
N ALA A 167 -6.74 39.37 -38.39
CA ALA A 167 -7.31 40.71 -38.34
C ALA A 167 -6.35 41.76 -38.92
N LYS A 168 -5.07 41.73 -38.54
CA LYS A 168 -4.04 42.63 -39.11
C LYS A 168 -3.88 42.44 -40.62
N LEU A 169 -3.86 41.19 -41.10
CA LEU A 169 -3.81 40.89 -42.52
C LEU A 169 -5.04 41.41 -43.28
N ALA A 170 -6.23 41.37 -42.67
CA ALA A 170 -7.43 41.94 -43.29
C ALA A 170 -7.32 43.46 -43.42
N VAL A 171 -6.90 44.16 -42.37
CA VAL A 171 -6.66 45.61 -42.40
C VAL A 171 -5.61 45.99 -43.44
N LEU A 172 -4.49 45.27 -43.48
CA LEU A 172 -3.43 45.52 -44.48
C LEU A 172 -3.90 45.28 -45.90
N LYS A 173 -4.73 44.25 -46.13
CA LYS A 173 -5.32 44.01 -47.45
C LYS A 173 -6.25 45.15 -47.86
N GLU A 174 -7.02 45.69 -46.91
CA GLU A 174 -7.90 46.84 -47.15
C GLU A 174 -7.11 48.10 -47.47
N THR A 175 -6.05 48.42 -46.71
CA THR A 175 -5.19 49.57 -47.04
C THR A 175 -4.45 49.43 -48.36
N ILE A 176 -4.01 48.22 -48.73
CA ILE A 176 -3.45 47.98 -50.07
C ILE A 176 -4.51 48.22 -51.15
N ALA A 177 -5.75 47.78 -50.94
CA ALA A 177 -6.83 48.00 -51.89
C ALA A 177 -7.15 49.49 -52.06
N THR A 178 -7.26 50.26 -50.96
CA THR A 178 -7.51 51.70 -51.03
C THR A 178 -6.34 52.47 -51.66
N GLN A 179 -5.09 52.08 -51.38
CA GLN A 179 -3.91 52.65 -52.03
C GLN A 179 -3.90 52.35 -53.53
N ALA A 180 -4.26 51.12 -53.94
CA ALA A 180 -4.36 50.76 -55.34
C ALA A 180 -5.46 51.57 -56.07
N GLU A 181 -6.63 51.76 -55.44
CA GLU A 181 -7.70 52.63 -55.97
C GLU A 181 -7.23 54.09 -56.11
N HIS A 182 -6.52 54.62 -55.10
CA HIS A 182 -5.97 55.98 -55.13
C HIS A 182 -4.93 56.16 -56.24
N LEU A 183 -4.03 55.18 -56.44
CA LEU A 183 -3.08 55.20 -57.56
C LEU A 183 -3.79 55.17 -58.91
N GLN A 184 -4.85 54.37 -59.04
CA GLN A 184 -5.63 54.29 -60.28
C GLN A 184 -6.38 55.60 -60.59
N LEU A 185 -6.83 56.33 -59.56
CA LEU A 185 -7.41 57.67 -59.70
C LEU A 185 -6.35 58.71 -60.12
N LEU A 186 -5.18 58.69 -59.50
CA LEU A 186 -4.05 59.56 -59.87
C LEU A 186 -3.57 59.33 -61.31
N GLU A 187 -3.51 58.06 -61.76
CA GLU A 187 -3.22 57.73 -63.15
C GLU A 187 -4.33 58.17 -64.13
N GLY A 188 -5.57 58.37 -63.65
CA GLY A 188 -6.72 58.80 -64.44
C GLY A 188 -6.93 60.33 -64.49
N GLU A 189 -6.44 61.09 -63.51
CA GLU A 189 -6.70 62.53 -63.36
C GLU A 189 -5.54 63.46 -63.79
N GLY A 190 -4.35 62.95 -64.13
CA GLY A 190 -3.21 63.81 -64.45
C GLY A 190 -2.28 63.28 -65.53
N GLU A 191 -2.27 63.96 -66.68
CA GLU A 191 -1.03 64.19 -67.42
C GLU A 191 0.04 64.61 -66.42
N GLY A 192 1.10 63.81 -66.28
CA GLY A 192 2.21 64.15 -65.40
C GLY A 192 2.84 65.46 -65.85
N GLU A 193 2.61 66.54 -65.10
CA GLU A 193 3.44 67.73 -65.19
C GLU A 193 4.83 67.33 -64.67
N ASP A 194 5.80 67.29 -65.59
CA ASP A 194 7.17 66.87 -65.32
C ASP A 194 7.87 67.92 -64.43
N ILE A 195 7.88 67.67 -63.11
CA ILE A 195 8.47 68.57 -62.11
C ILE A 195 10.00 68.42 -61.99
N GLN A 196 10.69 67.72 -62.90
CA GLN A 196 12.16 67.71 -62.94
C GLN A 196 12.79 69.00 -63.51
N GLY A 197 12.00 70.07 -63.65
CA GLY A 197 12.41 71.32 -64.29
C GLY A 197 12.79 72.50 -63.38
N ASP A 198 12.76 72.38 -62.04
CA ASP A 198 13.14 73.53 -61.19
C ASP A 198 14.16 73.17 -60.08
N GLY A 199 15.29 73.87 -60.13
CA GLY A 199 16.57 73.54 -59.51
C GLY A 199 16.68 73.83 -58.01
N TYR A 200 15.61 73.65 -57.24
CA TYR A 200 15.59 73.91 -55.79
C TYR A 200 14.92 72.76 -55.02
N SER A 201 15.48 71.55 -55.15
CA SER A 201 15.19 70.45 -54.22
C SER A 201 15.90 70.75 -52.89
N TYR A 202 15.16 71.33 -51.95
CA TYR A 202 15.58 71.41 -50.55
C TYR A 202 15.51 70.00 -49.96
N VAL A 203 16.67 69.33 -49.93
CA VAL A 203 16.88 68.15 -49.09
C VAL A 203 16.81 68.60 -47.64
N SER A 204 15.64 68.44 -47.01
CA SER A 204 15.49 68.63 -45.56
C SER A 204 16.19 67.48 -44.85
N ASN A 205 17.28 67.84 -44.17
CA ASN A 205 18.15 66.97 -43.40
C ASN A 205 17.53 66.78 -42.01
N ASP A 206 16.40 66.06 -41.93
CA ASP A 206 15.81 65.66 -40.64
C ASP A 206 16.45 64.33 -40.22
N ASN A 207 17.47 64.50 -39.39
CA ASN A 207 18.29 63.47 -38.79
C ASN A 207 17.95 63.45 -37.29
N ASP A 208 16.80 62.89 -36.96
CA ASP A 208 16.23 62.78 -35.61
C ASP A 208 15.85 61.33 -35.28
N TYR A 209 16.81 60.43 -35.50
CA TYR A 209 16.77 59.08 -34.97
C TYR A 209 17.30 59.09 -33.52
N GLU A 210 16.40 59.24 -32.55
CA GLU A 210 16.71 58.92 -31.13
C GLU A 210 16.67 57.39 -30.96
N GLU A 211 17.84 56.82 -30.69
CA GLU A 211 18.04 55.40 -30.44
C GLU A 211 17.75 55.12 -28.96
N ASP A 212 16.48 54.83 -28.64
CA ASP A 212 16.12 54.35 -27.30
C ASP A 212 16.52 52.88 -27.14
N ASP A 213 17.70 52.71 -26.53
CA ASP A 213 18.24 51.45 -26.03
C ASP A 213 17.48 51.01 -24.77
N GLU A 214 16.41 50.23 -24.94
CA GLU A 214 15.82 49.44 -23.85
C GLU A 214 15.73 47.96 -24.22
N GLY A 215 16.90 47.34 -24.38
CA GLY A 215 17.09 45.89 -24.38
C GLY A 215 16.86 45.27 -22.99
N ALA A 216 15.62 45.25 -22.53
CA ALA A 216 15.21 44.57 -21.32
C ALA A 216 15.36 43.04 -21.46
N GLY A 217 16.44 42.50 -20.90
CA GLY A 217 16.50 41.22 -20.18
C GLY A 217 16.05 39.96 -20.95
N LEU A 218 16.98 39.35 -21.68
CA LEU A 218 16.93 37.91 -21.96
C LEU A 218 16.99 37.13 -20.62
N PRO A 219 16.01 36.27 -20.28
CA PRO A 219 16.19 35.33 -19.20
C PRO A 219 17.20 34.24 -19.62
N PRO A 220 18.05 33.76 -18.69
CA PRO A 220 19.11 32.82 -18.99
C PRO A 220 18.56 31.46 -19.43
N ALA A 221 19.25 30.85 -20.39
CA ALA A 221 18.99 29.48 -20.84
C ALA A 221 19.12 28.50 -19.66
N PRO A 222 18.16 27.56 -19.46
CA PRO A 222 18.36 26.49 -18.50
C PRO A 222 19.49 25.57 -18.97
N ALA A 223 20.40 25.30 -18.05
CA ALA A 223 21.59 24.49 -18.21
C ALA A 223 21.29 23.12 -18.83
N ALA A 224 22.03 22.79 -19.88
CA ALA A 224 22.18 21.43 -20.36
C ALA A 224 22.90 20.62 -19.29
N GLY A 225 22.14 19.85 -18.52
CA GLY A 225 22.66 19.01 -17.46
C GLY A 225 21.68 17.90 -17.11
N MET A 226 21.56 16.91 -18.00
CA MET A 226 21.26 15.53 -17.60
C MET A 226 21.93 14.56 -18.57
N ASP A 227 23.14 14.19 -18.19
CA ASP A 227 23.70 12.87 -18.46
C ASP A 227 22.74 11.83 -17.86
N THR A 228 22.00 11.15 -18.73
CA THR A 228 21.30 9.90 -18.38
C THR A 228 21.85 8.82 -19.29
N THR A 229 23.10 8.44 -18.99
CA THR A 229 23.64 7.13 -19.32
C THR A 229 22.64 6.04 -18.86
N PHE A 230 21.92 5.46 -19.81
CA PHE A 230 21.22 4.19 -19.67
C PHE A 230 22.18 3.06 -20.04
N PRO A 231 22.52 2.13 -19.14
CA PRO A 231 22.96 0.81 -19.55
C PRO A 231 21.75 -0.14 -19.57
N LEU A 232 21.27 -0.44 -20.78
CA LEU A 232 20.54 -1.67 -21.09
C LEU A 232 21.55 -2.81 -21.25
N ARG A 233 21.49 -3.81 -20.36
CA ARG A 233 21.93 -5.20 -20.59
C ARG A 233 21.28 -6.04 -19.47
N ILE A 234 20.19 -6.77 -19.72
CA ILE A 234 20.08 -8.07 -20.40
C ILE A 234 21.04 -9.08 -19.79
N ASP A 235 20.57 -9.74 -18.73
CA ASP A 235 21.07 -11.05 -18.33
C ASP A 235 20.10 -12.10 -18.90
N GLY A 236 20.67 -13.06 -19.62
CA GLY A 236 20.08 -14.36 -19.92
C GLY A 236 20.62 -15.41 -18.96
#